data_AF-A0A9D4GGY2-F1
#
_entry.id   AF-A0A9D4GGY2-F1
#
_cell.length_a   1.000
_cell.length_b   1.000
_cell.length_c   1.000
_cell.angle_alpha   90.00
_cell.angle_beta   90.00
_cell.angle_gamma   90.00
#
_symmetry.space_group_name_H-M   'P 1'
#
loop_
_entity.id
_entity.type
_entity.pdbx_description
1 polymer ?
#
loop_
_entity_poly.entity_id
_entity_poly.type
_entity_poly.pdbx_seq_one_letter_code
_entity_poly.pdbx_strand_id
1 'polypeptide(L)'
;MGFIGHNGHFQVVHNGNMVCRMYVAGVSGTVTDTSAASIVLYLEKGDMVAIQNLDSGEYVFGDHYSFFSGFLLKETDNIPSVVG
;
A
#
# COMPACT_ATOMS: atom_id res chain seq x y z
N MET A 1 24.31 2.38 -21.23
CA MET A 1 24.35 2.45 -19.75
C MET A 1 23.32 1.45 -19.23
N GLY A 2 23.71 0.52 -18.36
CA GLY A 2 22.75 -0.36 -17.69
C GLY A 2 22.20 0.32 -16.44
N PHE A 3 20.91 0.18 -16.17
CA PHE A 3 20.30 0.61 -14.91
C PHE A 3 20.62 -0.41 -13.82
N ILE A 4 21.07 0.07 -12.67
CA ILE A 4 21.19 -0.75 -11.47
C ILE A 4 19.77 -0.94 -10.92
N GLY A 5 19.41 -2.19 -10.60
CA GLY A 5 18.12 -2.48 -9.97
C GLY A 5 18.12 -1.99 -8.53
N HIS A 6 17.06 -1.28 -8.14
CA HIS A 6 16.83 -0.85 -6.75
C HIS A 6 15.67 -1.65 -6.15
N ASN A 7 15.92 -2.26 -4.99
CA ASN A 7 14.85 -2.92 -4.25
C ASN A 7 13.95 -1.87 -3.59
N GLY A 8 12.66 -2.17 -3.46
CA GLY A 8 11.70 -1.29 -2.78
C GLY A 8 10.83 -2.03 -1.78
N HIS A 9 10.67 -1.44 -0.60
CA HIS A 9 9.81 -1.93 0.48
C HIS A 9 8.70 -0.93 0.75
N PHE A 10 7.46 -1.40 0.57
CA PHE A 10 6.27 -0.61 0.82
C PHE A 10 5.40 -1.33 1.85
N GLN A 11 4.59 -0.57 2.55
CA GLN A 11 3.58 -1.15 3.43
C GLN A 11 2.26 -0.40 3.35
N VAL A 12 1.17 -1.14 3.47
CA VAL A 12 -0.14 -0.58 3.77
C VAL A 12 -0.25 -0.43 5.28
N VAL A 13 -0.60 0.77 5.73
CA VAL A 13 -0.85 1.06 7.14
C VAL A 13 -2.30 1.46 7.38
N HIS A 14 -2.83 1.07 8.54
CA HIS A 14 -4.12 1.49 9.09
C HIS A 14 -3.86 2.16 10.44
N ASN A 15 -4.17 3.46 10.55
CA ASN A 15 -3.89 4.29 11.72
C ASN A 15 -2.42 4.20 12.20
N GLY A 16 -1.47 4.09 11.26
CA GLY A 16 -0.04 3.95 11.54
C GLY A 16 0.43 2.52 11.83
N ASN A 17 -0.48 1.55 11.97
CA ASN A 17 -0.13 0.14 12.15
C ASN A 17 0.00 -0.57 10.81
N MET A 18 1.05 -1.36 10.64
CA MET A 18 1.27 -2.16 9.42
C MET A 18 0.20 -3.25 9.28
N VAL A 19 -0.44 -3.29 8.12
CA VAL A 19 -1.42 -4.33 7.73
C VAL A 19 -0.79 -5.31 6.75
N CYS A 20 -0.08 -4.79 5.75
CA CYS A 20 0.49 -5.59 4.67
C CYS A 20 1.83 -4.98 4.27
N ARG A 21 2.82 -5.84 3.98
CA ARG A 21 4.12 -5.44 3.47
C ARG A 21 4.31 -5.99 2.07
N MET A 22 4.81 -5.15 1.19
CA MET A 22 5.13 -5.46 -0.20
C MET A 22 6.64 -5.28 -0.40
N TYR A 23 7.22 -6.21 -1.15
CA TYR A 23 8.60 -6.15 -1.61
C TYR A 23 8.61 -6.16 -3.13
N VAL A 24 9.42 -5.29 -3.72
CA VAL A 24 9.76 -5.27 -5.13
C VAL A 24 11.25 -5.55 -5.23
N ALA A 25 11.62 -6.63 -5.92
CA ALA A 25 13.00 -6.89 -6.25
C ALA A 25 13.42 -5.96 -7.41
N GLY A 26 14.53 -5.24 -7.24
CA GLY A 26 15.13 -4.47 -8.30
C GLY A 26 15.91 -5.39 -9.22
N VAL A 27 15.40 -5.64 -10.41
CA VAL A 27 16.16 -6.32 -11.48
C VAL A 27 17.03 -5.32 -12.25
N SER A 28 18.29 -5.68 -12.49
CA SER A 28 19.18 -4.89 -13.35
C SER A 28 18.80 -5.01 -14.82
N GLY A 29 18.87 -3.92 -15.58
CA GLY A 29 18.56 -3.90 -17.01
C GLY A 29 17.39 -2.97 -17.35
N THR A 30 16.71 -3.21 -18.47
CA THR A 30 15.55 -2.42 -18.93
C THR A 30 14.22 -3.09 -18.61
N VAL A 31 14.22 -4.08 -17.71
CA VAL A 31 13.05 -4.84 -17.31
C VAL A 31 12.39 -4.19 -16.11
N THR A 32 11.07 -4.31 -16.02
CA THR A 32 10.28 -3.81 -14.90
C THR A 32 9.67 -4.96 -14.13
N ASP A 33 9.87 -4.92 -12.81
CA ASP A 33 9.16 -5.80 -11.88
C ASP A 33 7.98 -5.05 -11.27
N THR A 34 6.90 -5.78 -11.00
CA THR A 34 5.69 -5.25 -10.37
C THR A 34 5.36 -6.08 -9.14
N SER A 35 5.10 -5.40 -8.03
CA SER A 35 4.50 -6.01 -6.85
C SER A 35 3.11 -5.42 -6.65
N ALA A 36 2.15 -6.27 -6.35
CA ALA A 36 0.77 -5.88 -6.13
C ALA A 36 0.20 -6.64 -4.94
N ALA A 37 -0.59 -5.94 -4.13
CA ALA A 37 -1.33 -6.53 -3.03
C ALA A 37 -2.74 -5.94 -2.99
N SER A 38 -3.69 -6.78 -2.60
CA SER A 38 -5.08 -6.39 -2.33
C SER A 38 -5.43 -6.81 -0.91
N ILE A 39 -6.03 -5.91 -0.15
CA ILE A 39 -6.45 -6.16 1.23
C ILE A 39 -7.91 -5.74 1.40
N VAL A 40 -8.60 -6.40 2.34
CA VAL A 40 -9.93 -5.99 2.79
C VAL A 40 -9.80 -5.63 4.26
N LEU A 41 -10.25 -4.42 4.60
CA LEU A 41 -10.19 -3.89 5.96
C LEU A 41 -11.61 -3.58 6.46
N TYR A 42 -11.83 -3.85 7.74
CA TYR A 42 -12.92 -3.22 8.49
C TYR A 42 -12.44 -1.84 8.95
N LEU A 43 -13.20 -0.79 8.64
CA LEU A 43 -12.83 0.60 8.94
C LEU A 43 -13.96 1.27 9.71
N GLU A 44 -13.60 2.02 10.73
CA GLU A 44 -14.50 2.94 11.43
C GLU A 44 -14.38 4.37 10.88
N LYS A 45 -15.38 5.20 11.17
CA LYS A 45 -15.35 6.62 10.78
C LYS A 45 -14.16 7.31 11.43
N GLY A 46 -13.26 7.84 10.60
CA GLY A 46 -12.06 8.54 11.03
C GLY A 46 -10.78 7.73 10.89
N ASP A 47 -10.89 6.44 10.56
CA ASP A 47 -9.72 5.62 10.25
C ASP A 47 -9.01 6.10 8.99
N MET A 48 -7.68 6.04 9.03
CA MET A 48 -6.80 6.40 7.92
C MET A 48 -6.07 5.18 7.40
N VAL A 49 -6.10 5.01 6.07
CA VAL A 49 -5.32 4.00 5.35
C VAL A 49 -4.35 4.71 4.43
N ALA A 50 -3.08 4.30 4.46
CA ALA A 50 -2.03 4.88 3.62
C ALA A 50 -1.04 3.84 3.13
N ILE A 51 -0.33 4.17 2.04
CA ILE A 51 0.88 3.47 1.62
C ILE A 51 2.08 4.24 2.15
N GLN A 52 3.00 3.54 2.82
CA GLN A 52 4.26 4.08 3.29
C GLN A 52 5.42 3.40 2.58
N ASN A 53 6.37 4.21 2.09
CA ASN A 53 7.68 3.74 1.67
C ASN A 53 8.57 3.59 2.91
N LEU A 54 9.23 2.44 3.04
CA LEU A 54 10.11 2.13 4.16
C LEU A 54 11.58 2.43 3.88
N ASP A 55 11.94 2.63 2.63
CA ASP A 55 13.31 2.88 2.22
C ASP A 55 13.58 4.39 2.13
N SER A 56 14.52 4.88 2.93
CA SER A 56 14.90 6.30 2.93
C SER A 56 15.74 6.62 1.69
N GLY A 57 15.24 7.52 0.83
CA GLY A 57 15.96 7.97 -0.36
C GLY A 57 15.81 7.09 -1.60
N GLU A 58 15.16 5.93 -1.46
CA GLU A 58 14.71 5.12 -2.59
C GLU A 58 13.29 5.55 -2.96
N TYR A 59 13.07 5.96 -4.20
CA TYR A 59 11.75 6.29 -4.71
C TYR A 59 11.17 5.07 -5.43
N VAL A 60 9.91 5.15 -5.88
CA VAL A 60 9.46 4.30 -6.99
C VAL A 60 10.41 4.57 -8.15
N PHE A 61 11.35 3.66 -8.38
CA PHE A 61 12.44 3.84 -9.32
C PHE A 61 12.02 3.34 -10.71
N GLY A 62 12.31 4.12 -11.75
CA GLY A 62 12.05 3.77 -13.15
C GLY A 62 10.89 4.54 -13.79
N ASP A 63 10.81 4.47 -15.12
CA ASP A 63 9.88 5.24 -15.98
C ASP A 63 8.43 4.71 -15.97
N HIS A 64 7.96 4.16 -14.85
CA HIS A 64 6.73 3.35 -14.83
C HIS A 64 5.75 3.77 -13.72
N TYR A 65 4.50 3.34 -13.88
CA TYR A 65 3.37 3.85 -13.10
C TYR A 65 3.17 3.06 -11.81
N SER A 66 2.77 3.76 -10.75
CA SER A 66 2.27 3.16 -9.49
C SER A 66 0.80 3.47 -9.31
N PHE A 67 0.05 2.51 -8.78
CA PHE A 67 -1.39 2.63 -8.58
C PHE A 67 -1.75 2.34 -7.12
N PHE A 68 -2.63 3.18 -6.57
CA PHE A 68 -3.29 2.94 -5.30
C PHE A 68 -4.77 3.28 -5.46
N SER A 69 -5.64 2.34 -5.11
CA SER A 69 -7.09 2.49 -5.21
C SER A 69 -7.77 1.77 -4.06
N GLY A 70 -8.99 2.21 -3.75
CA GLY A 70 -9.83 1.64 -2.71
C GLY A 70 -11.28 2.03 -2.92
N PHE A 71 -12.19 1.20 -2.44
CA PHE A 71 -13.62 1.45 -2.46
C PHE A 71 -14.30 0.79 -1.27
N LEU A 72 -15.50 1.28 -0.94
CA LEU A 72 -16.33 0.71 0.12
C LEU A 72 -17.02 -0.56 -0.40
N LEU A 73 -16.66 -1.73 0.15
CA LEU A 73 -17.27 -3.00 -0.25
C LEU A 73 -18.68 -3.17 0.33
N LYS A 74 -18.86 -2.83 1.61
CA LYS A 74 -20.13 -2.94 2.33
C LYS A 74 -20.14 -1.98 3.53
N GLU A 75 -21.22 -1.21 3.69
CA GLU A 75 -21.48 -0.47 4.92
C GLU A 75 -21.83 -1.44 6.05
N THR A 76 -21.24 -1.24 7.22
CA THR A 76 -21.61 -1.98 8.43
C THR A 76 -22.40 -1.07 9.34
N ASP A 77 -23.61 -1.48 9.68
CA ASP A 77 -24.46 -0.76 10.62
C ASP A 77 -23.90 -0.91 12.03
N ASN A 78 -23.10 0.06 12.47
CA ASN A 78 -22.94 0.33 13.90
C ASN A 78 -24.05 1.31 14.30
N ILE A 79 -25.29 0.82 14.37
CA ILE A 79 -26.35 1.53 15.06
C ILE A 79 -26.02 1.37 16.54
N PRO A 80 -25.56 2.41 17.27
CA PRO A 80 -25.56 2.32 18.72
C PRO A 80 -27.01 2.08 19.12
N SER A 81 -27.30 0.93 19.71
CA SER A 81 -28.61 0.71 20.31
C SER A 81 -28.82 1.81 21.33
N VAL A 82 -29.64 2.80 21.00
CA VAL A 82 -30.15 3.74 21.99
C VAL A 82 -31.06 2.90 22.88
N VAL A 83 -30.49 2.36 23.95
CA VAL A 83 -31.23 1.68 25.00
C VAL A 83 -31.59 2.75 26.02
N GLY A 84 -32.87 3.14 26.03
CA GLY A 84 -33.51 3.87 27.14
C GLY A 84 -33.40 5.38 27.07
#